data_AF-A0A3D4UY21-F1
#
_entry.id   AF-A0A3D4UY21-F1
#
_cell.length_a   1.000
_cell.length_b   1.000
_cell.length_c   1.000
_cell.angle_alpha   90.00
_cell.angle_beta   90.00
_cell.angle_gamma   90.00
#
_symmetry.space_group_name_H-M   'P 1'
#
loop_
_entity.id
_entity.type
_entity.pdbx_description
1 polymer ?
#
loop_
_entity_poly.entity_id
_entity_poly.type
_entity_poly.pdbx_seq_one_letter_code
_entity_poly.pdbx_strand_id
1 'polypeptide(L)' 'MWMAVLLVCTTPSALSCQVVAKPEPFYVEEACKQETIIVTNDLISKGMYAVPTCVKIGTDL' A
#
# COMPACT_ATOMS: atom_id res chain seq x y z
N MET A 1 10.51 -10.04 -6.84
CA MET A 1 9.38 -9.21 -7.31
C MET A 1 8.55 -8.84 -6.11
N TRP A 2 8.02 -7.62 -6.09
CA TRP A 2 7.33 -7.03 -4.95
C TRP A 2 5.99 -6.46 -5.39
N MET A 3 4.96 -6.65 -4.59
CA MET A 3 3.63 -6.09 -4.83
C MET A 3 3.34 -5.02 -3.78
N ALA A 4 2.98 -3.83 -4.24
CA ALA A 4 2.50 -2.77 -3.37
C ALA A 4 1.05 -3.05 -2.97
N VAL A 5 0.80 -3.03 -1.66
CA VAL A 5 -0.54 -3.17 -1.08
C VAL A 5 -0.75 -2.02 -0.09
N LEU A 6 -1.90 -1.37 -0.16
CA LEU A 6 -2.32 -0.34 0.76
C LEU A 6 -3.61 -0.76 1.46
N LEU A 7 -3.62 -0.67 2.78
CA LEU A 7 -4.86 -0.67 3.55
C LEU A 7 -5.37 0.77 3.64
N VAL A 8 -6.58 1.03 3.19
CA VAL A 8 -7.16 2.37 3.11
C VAL A 8 -8.49 2.40 3.86
N CYS A 9 -8.61 3.32 4.82
CA CYS A 9 -9.78 3.48 5.67
C CYS A 9 -10.20 4.96 5.73
N THR A 10 -11.46 5.25 6.03
CA THR A 10 -11.93 6.63 6.21
C THR A 10 -11.43 7.26 7.51
N THR A 11 -11.21 6.45 8.55
CA THR A 11 -10.59 6.87 9.82
C THR A 11 -9.71 5.74 10.38
N PRO A 12 -8.79 6.03 11.30
CA PRO A 12 -7.95 5.00 11.94
C PRO A 12 -8.75 3.99 12.79
N SER A 13 -9.95 4.35 13.25
CA SER A 13 -10.83 3.51 14.06
C SER A 13 -11.92 2.79 13.25
N ALA A 14 -11.86 2.87 11.92
CA ALA A 14 -12.82 2.18 11.06
C ALA A 14 -12.73 0.66 11.25
N LEU A 15 -13.89 0.01 11.39
CA LEU A 15 -13.98 -1.45 11.53
C LEU A 15 -13.81 -2.20 10.20
N SER A 16 -13.84 -1.47 9.08
CA SER A 16 -13.62 -2.00 7.75
C SER A 16 -12.77 -1.04 6.93
N CYS A 17 -11.92 -1.61 6.09
CA CYS A 17 -10.99 -0.89 5.24
C CYS A 17 -10.96 -1.56 3.86
N GLN A 18 -10.58 -0.79 2.85
CA GLN A 18 -10.34 -1.28 1.51
C GLN A 18 -8.87 -1.67 1.38
N VAL A 19 -8.63 -2.83 0.75
CA VAL A 19 -7.28 -3.22 0.34
C VAL A 19 -7.13 -2.86 -1.13
N VAL A 20 -6.13 -2.03 -1.43
CA VAL A 20 -5.79 -1.60 -2.78
C VAL A 20 -4.41 -2.14 -3.12
N ALA A 21 -4.30 -2.90 -4.20
CA ALA A 21 -3.03 -3.43 -4.66
C ALA A 21 -2.69 -2.86 -6.03
N LYS A 22 -1.40 -2.60 -6.28
CA LYS A 22 -0.93 -2.25 -7.62
C LYS A 22 -0.96 -3.50 -8.50
N PRO A 23 -1.57 -3.45 -9.71
CA PRO A 23 -1.64 -4.62 -10.58
C PRO A 23 -0.27 -5.04 -11.10
N GLU A 24 0.63 -4.10 -11.40
CA GLU A 24 1.98 -4.41 -11.84
C GLU A 24 2.97 -4.53 -10.68
N PRO A 25 3.77 -5.61 -10.63
CA PRO A 25 4.79 -5.80 -9.61
C PRO A 25 6.05 -4.98 -9.88
N PHE A 26 6.78 -4.68 -8.82
CA PHE A 26 8.10 -4.08 -8.85
C PHE A 26 9.19 -5.15 -8.89
N TYR A 27 10.28 -4.87 -9.59
CA TYR A 27 11.45 -5.76 -9.61
C TYR A 27 12.27 -5.66 -8.32
N VAL A 28 12.40 -4.45 -7.76
CA VAL A 28 13.18 -4.14 -6.55
C VAL A 28 12.30 -3.62 -5.42
N GLU A 29 12.66 -3.88 -4.16
CA GLU A 29 11.85 -3.54 -2.99
C GLU A 29 11.78 -2.03 -2.77
N GLU A 30 12.90 -1.35 -2.98
CA GLU A 30 13.06 0.09 -2.78
C GLU A 30 12.13 0.88 -3.69
N ALA A 31 11.94 0.44 -4.93
CA ALA A 31 11.01 1.07 -5.86
C ALA A 31 9.56 0.93 -5.37
N CYS A 32 9.18 -0.23 -4.83
CA CYS A 32 7.87 -0.42 -4.20
C CYS A 32 7.68 0.53 -3.00
N LYS A 33 8.69 0.63 -2.13
CA LYS A 33 8.65 1.51 -0.95
C LYS A 33 8.53 2.99 -1.33
N GLN A 34 9.30 3.43 -2.32
CA GLN A 34 9.25 4.82 -2.79
C GLN A 34 7.88 5.19 -3.34
N GLU A 35 7.30 4.35 -4.21
CA GLU A 35 5.98 4.63 -4.79
C GLU A 35 4.87 4.59 -3.73
N THR A 36 4.90 3.58 -2.85
CA THR A 36 3.89 3.45 -1.79
C THR A 36 3.90 4.62 -0.81
N ILE A 37 5.06 5.20 -0.49
CA ILE A 37 5.15 6.42 0.33
C ILE A 37 4.45 7.60 -0.36
N ILE A 38 4.69 7.79 -1.67
CA ILE A 38 4.07 8.89 -2.44
C ILE A 38 2.55 8.75 -2.43
N VAL A 39 2.04 7.57 -2.76
CA VAL A 39 0.60 7.29 -2.82
C VAL A 39 -0.04 7.39 -1.43
N THR A 40 0.62 6.90 -0.38
CA THR A 40 0.13 6.99 1.01
C THR A 40 0.00 8.46 1.43
N ASN A 41 1.00 9.29 1.15
CA ASN A 41 0.96 10.71 1.50
C ASN A 41 -0.13 11.46 0.75
N ASP A 42 -0.36 11.15 -0.53
CA ASP A 42 -1.47 11.71 -1.30
C ASP A 42 -2.83 11.33 -0.69
N LEU A 43 -3.04 10.07 -0.31
CA LEU A 43 -4.26 9.60 0.37
C LEU A 43 -4.47 10.27 1.72
N ILE A 44 -3.40 10.37 2.54
CA ILE A 44 -3.45 11.06 3.83
C ILE A 44 -3.81 12.54 3.65
N SER A 45 -3.23 13.21 2.64
CA SER A 45 -3.57 14.60 2.32
C SER A 45 -5.04 14.81 1.94
N LYS A 46 -5.69 13.75 1.43
CA LYS A 46 -7.11 13.70 1.07
C LYS A 46 -8.01 13.29 2.25
N GLY A 47 -7.47 13.15 3.45
CA GLY A 47 -8.22 12.82 4.67
C GLY A 47 -8.48 11.33 4.87
N MET A 48 -7.83 10.47 4.10
CA MET A 48 -7.91 9.01 4.29
C MET A 48 -6.84 8.54 5.27
N TYR A 49 -7.13 7.49 6.03
CA TYR A 49 -6.10 6.73 6.72
C TYR A 49 -5.55 5.66 5.78
N ALA A 50 -4.26 5.69 5.48
CA ALA A 50 -3.63 4.75 4.57
C ALA A 50 -2.36 4.14 5.20
N VAL A 51 -2.22 2.81 5.09
CA VAL A 51 -1.06 2.06 5.57
C VAL A 51 -0.49 1.23 4.42
N PRO A 52 0.74 1.53 3.95
CA PRO A 52 1.36 0.78 2.87
C PRO A 52 2.12 -0.45 3.36
N THR A 53 2.23 -1.46 2.50
CA THR A 53 3.17 -2.56 2.63
C THR A 53 3.67 -3.01 1.26
N CYS A 54 4.87 -3.57 1.22
CA CYS A 54 5.46 -4.21 0.05
C CYS A 54 5.62 -5.69 0.33
N VAL A 55 4.83 -6.51 -0.35
CA VAL A 55 4.79 -7.96 -0.18
C VAL A 55 5.70 -8.61 -1.21
N LYS A 56 6.55 -9.55 -0.78
CA LYS A 56 7.42 -10.29 -1.70
C LYS A 56 6.62 -11.40 -2.37
N ILE A 57 6.61 -11.39 -3.70
CA ILE A 57 5.85 -12.37 -4.48
C ILE A 57 6.58 -13.72 -4.43
N GLY A 58 5.83 -14.76 -4.09
CA GLY A 58 6.30 -16.16 -4.12
C GLY A 58 7.01 -16.64 -2.85
N THR A 59 7.02 -15.86 -1.77
CA THR A 59 7.59 -16.29 -0.48
C THR A 59 6.57 -16.43 0.64
N ASP A 60 5.40 -15.80 0.51
CA ASP A 60 4.34 -15.83 1.51
C ASP A 60 3.20 -16.72 1.01
N LEU A 61 3.15 -17.96 1.51
CA LEU A 61 2.04 -18.92 1.44
C LEU A 61 1.57 -19.21 2.87
#